data_AF-A0A1G7E112-F1
#
_entry.id   AF-A0A1G7E112-F1
#
_cell.length_a   1.000
_cell.length_b   1.000
_cell.length_c   1.000
_cell.angle_alpha   90.00
_cell.angle_beta   90.00
_cell.angle_gamma   90.00
#
_symmetry.space_group_name_H-M   'P 1'
#
loop_
_entity.id
_entity.type
_entity.pdbx_description
1 polymer ?
#
loop_
_entity_poly.entity_id
_entity_poly.type
_entity_poly.pdbx_seq_one_letter_code
_entity_poly.pdbx_strand_id
1 'polypeptide(L)'
;MVLLISAALGIEHIGPLQWLGTALALGGALLIVSGGHLETLTQSSAAWGDLLVVCAMLGWSGYTLLQSRVAPRASLLARVSLFSAAGALCSLPPALRETWATPAEVFNTRAFEAYVFAGLVPGLMAYAGFAWLGARFGSVRSSLVLYVAPIVSALLSWIILGEPPKPIHLVGGLLILGGVWASLRK
;
A
#
# COMPACT_ATOMS: atom_id res chain seq x y z
N MET A 1 -7.47 -7.33 1.80
CA MET A 1 -7.24 -8.73 1.37
C MET A 1 -6.32 -9.50 2.31
N VAL A 2 -5.22 -8.91 2.80
CA VAL A 2 -4.33 -9.57 3.79
C VAL A 2 -5.09 -10.17 4.98
N LEU A 3 -5.95 -9.39 5.65
CA LEU A 3 -6.73 -9.86 6.79
C LEU A 3 -7.64 -11.03 6.42
N LEU A 4 -8.43 -10.90 5.34
CA LEU A 4 -9.34 -11.94 4.84
C LEU A 4 -8.62 -13.25 4.53
N ILE A 5 -7.51 -13.17 3.79
CA ILE A 5 -6.73 -14.36 3.39
C ILE A 5 -6.05 -14.98 4.61
N SER A 6 -5.50 -14.17 5.51
CA SER A 6 -4.90 -14.68 6.75
C SER A 6 -5.93 -15.37 7.65
N ALA A 7 -7.18 -14.89 7.69
CA ALA A 7 -8.29 -15.52 8.41
C ALA A 7 -8.70 -16.84 7.75
N ALA A 8 -8.92 -16.83 6.43
CA ALA A 8 -9.39 -17.97 5.66
C ALA A 8 -8.38 -19.13 5.66
N LEU A 9 -7.08 -18.82 5.64
CA LEU A 9 -6.01 -19.81 5.74
C LEU A 9 -5.71 -20.23 7.19
N GLY A 10 -6.42 -19.69 8.19
CA GLY A 10 -6.21 -20.01 9.60
C GLY A 10 -4.82 -19.62 10.14
N ILE A 11 -4.14 -18.69 9.46
CA ILE A 11 -2.74 -18.33 9.74
C ILE A 11 -2.63 -17.43 10.99
N GLU A 12 -3.62 -16.58 11.20
CA GLU A 12 -3.72 -15.69 12.36
C GLU A 12 -5.14 -15.78 12.92
N HIS A 13 -5.25 -15.86 14.25
CA HIS A 13 -6.55 -15.82 14.92
C HIS A 13 -7.00 -14.36 15.02
N ILE A 14 -8.05 -14.01 14.28
CA ILE A 14 -8.49 -12.62 14.12
C ILE A 14 -9.64 -12.34 15.06
N GLY A 15 -9.39 -11.51 16.06
CA GLY A 15 -10.40 -11.11 17.03
C GLY A 15 -11.48 -10.19 16.43
N PRO A 16 -12.67 -10.12 17.06
CA PRO A 16 -13.76 -9.25 16.59
C PRO A 16 -13.36 -7.76 16.58
N LEU A 17 -12.50 -7.35 17.51
CA LEU A 17 -11.99 -5.97 17.58
C LEU A 17 -11.06 -5.64 16.41
N GLN A 18 -10.35 -6.65 15.89
CA GLN A 18 -9.46 -6.51 14.73
C GLN A 18 -10.24 -6.37 13.43
N TRP A 19 -11.35 -7.08 13.31
CA TRP A 19 -12.33 -6.87 12.23
C TRP A 19 -12.93 -5.48 12.26
N LEU A 20 -13.45 -5.07 13.42
CA LEU A 20 -14.06 -3.75 13.59
C LEU A 20 -13.05 -2.63 13.31
N GLY A 21 -11.85 -2.73 13.88
CA GLY A 21 -10.80 -1.73 13.69
C GLY A 21 -10.34 -1.64 12.23
N THR A 22 -10.27 -2.76 11.52
CA THR A 22 -9.95 -2.77 10.08
C THR A 22 -11.08 -2.15 9.25
N ALA A 23 -12.34 -2.44 9.57
CA ALA A 23 -13.50 -1.85 8.92
C ALA A 23 -13.55 -0.32 9.13
N LEU A 24 -13.28 0.14 10.36
CA LEU A 24 -13.18 1.57 10.69
C LEU A 24 -12.05 2.25 9.91
N ALA A 25 -10.86 1.63 9.87
CA ALA A 25 -9.72 2.19 9.15
C ALA A 25 -9.97 2.25 7.63
N LEU A 26 -10.58 1.20 7.06
CA LEU A 26 -10.99 1.19 5.66
C LEU A 26 -12.03 2.28 5.38
N GLY A 27 -13.04 2.42 6.24
CA GLY A 27 -14.07 3.46 6.12
C GLY A 27 -13.47 4.87 6.15
N GLY A 28 -12.54 5.13 7.06
CA GLY A 28 -11.82 6.40 7.12
C GLY A 28 -10.96 6.67 5.89
N ALA A 29 -10.28 5.66 5.36
CA ALA A 29 -9.52 5.78 4.11
C ALA A 29 -10.42 6.07 2.91
N LEU A 30 -11.55 5.36 2.77
CA LEU A 30 -12.54 5.60 1.72
C LEU A 30 -13.14 7.02 1.81
N LEU A 31 -13.37 7.50 3.03
CA LEU A 31 -13.87 8.85 3.27
C LEU A 31 -12.87 9.92 2.79
N ILE A 32 -11.58 9.72 3.06
CA ILE A 32 -10.51 10.62 2.58
C ILE A 32 -10.40 10.58 1.05
N VAL A 33 -10.38 9.38 0.47
CA VAL A 33 -10.19 9.18 -0.98
C VAL A 33 -11.39 9.69 -1.79
N SER A 34 -12.63 9.47 -1.32
CA SER A 34 -13.84 9.97 -1.98
C SER A 34 -14.07 11.47 -1.80
N GLY A 35 -13.29 12.13 -0.93
CA GLY A 35 -13.52 13.52 -0.56
C GLY A 35 -14.91 13.80 0.02
N GLY A 36 -15.64 12.76 0.47
CA GLY A 36 -16.99 12.85 1.02
C GLY A 36 -18.13 12.69 0.03
N HIS A 37 -17.83 12.53 -1.26
CA HIS A 37 -18.84 12.35 -2.29
C HIS A 37 -18.98 10.87 -2.61
N LEU A 38 -19.98 10.18 -2.04
CA LEU A 38 -20.21 8.75 -2.30
C LEU A 38 -20.45 8.42 -3.78
N GLU A 39 -20.93 9.41 -4.54
CA GLU A 39 -21.12 9.28 -5.98
C GLU A 39 -19.81 8.97 -6.73
N THR A 40 -18.65 9.44 -6.21
CA THR A 40 -17.34 9.09 -6.79
C THR A 40 -17.02 7.60 -6.68
N LEU A 41 -17.63 6.89 -5.72
CA LEU A 41 -17.44 5.45 -5.52
C LEU A 41 -18.38 4.61 -6.39
N THR A 42 -19.53 5.16 -6.80
CA THR A 42 -20.57 4.42 -7.56
C THR A 42 -20.61 4.77 -9.04
N GLN A 43 -20.06 5.92 -9.44
CA GLN A 43 -19.97 6.32 -10.85
C GLN A 43 -18.82 5.64 -11.62
N SER A 44 -17.95 4.90 -10.93
CA SER A 44 -16.96 4.07 -11.59
C SER A 44 -17.69 2.91 -12.29
N SER A 45 -17.90 3.03 -13.61
CA SER A 45 -18.40 1.91 -14.41
C SER A 45 -17.48 0.72 -14.16
N ALA A 46 -18.04 -0.44 -13.78
CA ALA A 46 -17.26 -1.65 -13.55
C ALA A 46 -16.36 -1.91 -14.78
N ALA A 47 -15.09 -1.58 -14.64
CA ALA A 47 -14.15 -1.50 -15.75
C ALA A 47 -13.10 -2.59 -15.58
N TRP A 48 -12.41 -2.90 -16.68
CA TRP A 48 -11.22 -3.77 -16.67
C TRP A 48 -10.21 -3.39 -15.58
N GLY A 49 -10.17 -2.12 -15.16
CA GLY A 49 -9.38 -1.62 -14.04
C GLY A 49 -9.70 -2.27 -12.69
N ASP A 50 -10.96 -2.55 -12.37
CA ASP A 50 -11.34 -3.12 -11.08
C ASP A 50 -10.80 -4.55 -10.92
N LEU A 51 -10.80 -5.33 -12.01
CA LEU A 51 -10.21 -6.66 -12.03
C LEU A 51 -8.69 -6.60 -11.81
N LEU A 52 -8.01 -5.63 -12.44
CA LEU A 52 -6.58 -5.39 -12.22
C LEU A 52 -6.28 -5.02 -10.77
N VAL A 53 -7.13 -4.20 -10.14
CA VAL A 53 -7.00 -3.84 -8.72
C VAL A 53 -7.15 -5.08 -7.84
N VAL A 54 -8.15 -5.94 -8.09
CA VAL A 54 -8.32 -7.20 -7.34
C VAL A 54 -7.09 -8.10 -7.48
N CYS A 55 -6.58 -8.28 -8.70
CA CYS A 55 -5.35 -9.03 -8.95
C CYS A 55 -4.14 -8.43 -8.20
N ALA A 56 -3.99 -7.11 -8.20
CA ALA A 56 -2.95 -6.42 -7.47
C ALA A 56 -3.09 -6.62 -5.94
N MET A 57 -4.31 -6.58 -5.40
CA MET A 57 -4.57 -6.81 -3.98
C MET A 57 -4.28 -8.25 -3.55
N LEU A 58 -4.52 -9.23 -4.43
CA LEU A 58 -4.15 -10.64 -4.21
C LEU A 58 -2.63 -10.79 -4.21
N GLY A 59 -1.94 -10.22 -5.20
CA GLY A 59 -0.48 -10.22 -5.28
C GLY A 59 0.17 -9.57 -4.06
N TRP A 60 -0.33 -8.40 -3.65
CA TRP A 60 0.10 -7.73 -2.41
C TRP A 60 -0.09 -8.62 -1.19
N SER A 61 -1.24 -9.29 -1.08
CA SER A 61 -1.51 -10.15 0.07
C SER A 61 -0.58 -11.36 0.11
N GLY A 62 -0.34 -12.01 -1.03
CA GLY A 62 0.65 -13.08 -1.14
C GLY A 62 2.05 -12.61 -0.75
N TYR A 63 2.47 -11.44 -1.24
CA TYR A 63 3.74 -10.81 -0.88
C TYR A 63 3.87 -10.60 0.64
N THR A 64 2.89 -9.97 1.29
CA THR A 64 2.94 -9.68 2.73
C THR A 64 3.00 -10.95 3.59
N LEU A 65 2.26 -12.00 3.21
CA LEU A 65 2.27 -13.29 3.89
C LEU A 65 3.61 -14.01 3.72
N LEU A 66 4.12 -14.08 2.48
CA LEU A 66 5.41 -14.71 2.17
C LEU A 66 6.55 -13.98 2.91
N GLN A 67 6.54 -12.65 2.90
CA GLN A 67 7.55 -11.81 3.52
C GLN A 67 7.55 -11.95 5.06
N SER A 68 6.38 -11.91 5.69
CA SER A 68 6.27 -11.95 7.16
C SER A 68 6.51 -13.33 7.76
N ARG A 69 6.25 -14.42 7.02
CA ARG A 69 6.29 -15.80 7.56
C ARG A 69 7.41 -16.67 7.01
N VAL A 70 7.63 -16.66 5.70
CA VAL A 70 8.57 -17.58 5.03
C VAL A 70 9.94 -16.95 4.90
N ALA A 71 9.96 -15.66 4.58
CA ALA A 71 11.18 -14.94 4.32
C ALA A 71 11.96 -14.37 5.54
N PRO A 72 11.56 -14.46 6.83
CA PRO A 72 12.39 -13.98 7.95
C PRO A 72 13.81 -14.56 7.98
N ARG A 73 13.99 -15.77 7.46
CA ARG A 73 15.28 -16.47 7.38
C ARG A 73 16.20 -15.98 6.27
N ALA A 74 15.66 -15.29 5.27
CA ALA A 74 16.45 -14.69 4.20
C ALA A 74 16.91 -13.28 4.59
N SER A 75 18.08 -12.86 4.11
CA SER A 75 18.57 -11.51 4.35
C SER A 75 17.60 -10.47 3.75
N LEU A 76 17.57 -9.26 4.32
CA LEU A 76 16.76 -8.16 3.79
C LEU A 76 17.08 -7.91 2.32
N LEU A 77 18.36 -7.88 1.97
CA LEU A 77 18.83 -7.66 0.60
C LEU A 77 18.34 -8.75 -0.35
N ALA A 78 18.41 -10.03 0.05
CA ALA A 78 17.93 -11.13 -0.78
C ALA A 78 16.42 -11.01 -1.08
N ARG A 79 15.63 -10.61 -0.07
CA ARG A 79 14.18 -10.39 -0.24
C ARG A 79 13.90 -9.24 -1.19
N VAL A 80 14.49 -8.06 -0.93
CA VAL A 80 14.29 -6.88 -1.77
C VAL A 80 14.71 -7.18 -3.19
N SER A 81 15.90 -7.75 -3.41
CA SER A 81 16.38 -8.11 -4.75
C SER A 81 15.46 -9.09 -5.47
N LEU A 82 14.95 -10.13 -4.80
CA LEU A 82 14.05 -11.10 -5.42
C LEU A 82 12.73 -10.46 -5.87
N PHE A 83 12.09 -9.69 -5.00
CA PHE A 83 10.82 -9.03 -5.32
C PHE A 83 11.00 -7.91 -6.33
N SER A 84 12.08 -7.13 -6.23
CA SER A 84 12.42 -6.10 -7.22
C SER A 84 12.73 -6.72 -8.58
N ALA A 85 13.44 -7.85 -8.65
CA ALA A 85 13.71 -8.54 -9.91
C ALA A 85 12.42 -9.10 -10.54
N ALA A 86 11.57 -9.74 -9.75
CA ALA A 86 10.27 -10.22 -10.22
C ALA A 86 9.38 -9.07 -10.72
N GLY A 87 9.32 -7.96 -9.97
CA GLY A 87 8.62 -6.75 -10.39
C GLY A 87 9.17 -6.16 -11.69
N ALA A 88 10.49 -6.04 -11.79
CA ALA A 88 11.16 -5.54 -13.00
C ALA A 88 10.87 -6.43 -14.23
N LEU A 89 10.85 -7.75 -14.06
CA LEU A 89 10.48 -8.71 -15.11
C LEU A 89 9.03 -8.51 -15.58
N CYS A 90 8.09 -8.35 -14.64
CA CYS A 90 6.69 -8.09 -14.97
C CYS A 90 6.48 -6.73 -15.64
N SER A 91 7.27 -5.72 -15.28
CA SER A 91 7.23 -4.37 -15.86
C SER A 91 8.06 -4.24 -17.14
N LEU A 92 8.85 -5.24 -17.52
CA LEU A 92 9.74 -5.17 -18.68
C LEU A 92 9.00 -4.95 -20.01
N PRO A 93 7.90 -5.66 -20.33
CA PRO A 93 7.22 -5.47 -21.61
C PRO A 93 6.66 -4.05 -21.84
N PRO A 94 5.93 -3.43 -20.89
CA PRO A 94 5.48 -2.05 -21.07
C PRO A 94 6.67 -1.06 -21.07
N ALA A 95 7.69 -1.29 -20.25
CA ALA A 95 8.88 -0.42 -20.24
C ALA A 95 9.62 -0.44 -21.58
N LEU A 96 9.76 -1.61 -22.21
CA LEU A 96 10.35 -1.73 -23.55
C LEU A 96 9.48 -0.98 -24.58
N ARG A 97 8.16 -1.12 -24.52
CA ARG A 97 7.25 -0.41 -25.43
C ARG A 97 7.42 1.12 -25.32
N GLU A 98 7.50 1.66 -24.12
CA GLU A 98 7.72 3.10 -23.89
C GLU A 98 9.11 3.55 -24.33
N THR A 99 10.14 2.73 -24.07
CA THR A 99 11.52 3.03 -24.50
C THR A 99 11.60 3.24 -26.01
N TRP A 100 10.83 2.47 -26.79
CA TRP A 100 10.81 2.57 -28.25
C TRP A 100 9.88 3.68 -28.76
N ALA A 101 8.77 3.95 -28.07
CA ALA A 101 7.79 4.96 -28.49
C ALA A 101 8.23 6.40 -28.13
N THR A 102 8.82 6.59 -26.95
CA THR A 102 9.15 7.91 -26.38
C THR A 102 10.55 7.91 -25.73
N PRO A 103 11.62 7.62 -26.48
CA PRO A 103 12.98 7.49 -25.92
C PRO A 103 13.49 8.77 -25.24
N ALA A 104 13.10 9.95 -25.71
CA ALA A 104 13.52 11.23 -25.12
C ALA A 104 12.94 11.47 -23.71
N GLU A 105 11.77 10.88 -23.42
CA GLU A 105 11.15 10.97 -22.09
C GLU A 105 11.75 9.94 -21.12
N VAL A 106 12.17 8.79 -21.64
CA VAL A 106 12.79 7.70 -20.87
C VAL A 106 14.24 8.02 -20.52
N PHE A 107 15.00 8.55 -21.49
CA PHE A 107 16.43 8.84 -21.34
C PHE A 107 16.67 10.35 -21.18
N ASN A 108 16.29 10.88 -20.02
CA ASN A 108 16.69 12.24 -19.62
C ASN A 108 17.07 12.30 -18.15
N THR A 109 17.73 13.40 -17.75
CA THR A 109 18.23 13.60 -16.38
C THR A 109 17.11 13.55 -15.35
N ARG A 110 15.94 14.11 -15.66
CA ARG A 110 14.79 14.16 -14.76
C ARG A 110 14.19 12.78 -14.51
N ALA A 111 14.11 11.95 -15.55
CA ALA A 111 13.70 10.55 -15.46
C ALA A 111 14.70 9.75 -14.64
N PHE A 112 16.00 9.95 -14.85
CA PHE A 112 17.05 9.32 -14.05
C PHE A 112 16.95 9.65 -12.56
N GLU A 113 16.76 10.93 -12.22
CA GLU A 113 16.53 11.37 -10.84
C GLU A 113 15.29 10.69 -10.24
N ALA A 114 14.19 10.62 -10.99
CA ALA A 114 12.98 9.94 -10.56
C ALA A 114 13.20 8.42 -10.35
N TYR A 115 13.97 7.75 -11.21
CA TYR A 115 14.30 6.33 -11.09
C TYR A 115 15.14 6.05 -9.85
N VAL A 116 16.17 6.87 -9.60
CA VAL A 116 17.03 6.74 -8.41
C VAL A 116 16.21 6.99 -7.15
N PHE A 117 15.39 8.05 -7.14
CA PHE A 117 14.53 8.36 -6.01
C PHE A 117 13.53 7.23 -5.73
N ALA A 118 12.81 6.75 -6.75
CA ALA A 118 11.83 5.68 -6.64
C ALA A 118 12.46 4.34 -6.22
N GLY A 119 13.64 4.02 -6.74
CA GLY A 119 14.36 2.80 -6.38
C GLY A 119 14.85 2.81 -4.93
N LEU A 120 15.36 3.94 -4.45
CA LEU A 120 15.94 4.02 -3.11
C LEU A 120 14.90 4.29 -2.03
N VAL A 121 14.05 5.30 -2.20
CA VAL A 121 13.18 5.78 -1.12
C VAL A 121 11.97 4.86 -0.93
N PRO A 122 11.00 4.75 -1.86
CA PRO A 122 9.94 3.77 -1.70
C PRO A 122 10.43 2.34 -1.97
N GLY A 123 11.33 2.12 -2.93
CA GLY A 123 11.79 0.78 -3.32
C GLY A 123 12.61 0.05 -2.26
N LEU A 124 13.63 0.69 -1.69
CA LEU A 124 14.49 0.06 -0.67
C LEU A 124 14.04 0.42 0.74
N MET A 125 13.95 1.71 1.08
CA MET A 125 13.71 2.14 2.46
C MET A 125 12.31 1.77 2.96
N ALA A 126 11.26 2.08 2.19
CA ALA A 126 9.89 1.81 2.63
C ALA A 126 9.61 0.29 2.70
N TYR A 127 10.01 -0.48 1.69
CA TYR A 127 9.87 -1.94 1.72
C TYR A 127 10.74 -2.60 2.80
N ALA A 128 11.90 -2.06 3.14
CA ALA A 128 12.69 -2.53 4.28
C ALA A 128 11.98 -2.29 5.61
N GLY A 129 11.39 -1.10 5.79
CA GLY A 129 10.57 -0.79 6.96
C GLY A 129 9.35 -1.72 7.06
N PHE A 130 8.68 -1.96 5.93
CA PHE A 130 7.54 -2.88 5.87
C PHE A 130 7.95 -4.33 6.16
N ALA A 131 9.10 -4.78 5.63
CA ALA A 131 9.66 -6.11 5.93
C ALA A 131 9.92 -6.29 7.42
N TRP A 132 10.51 -5.26 8.05
CA TRP A 132 10.82 -5.25 9.47
C TRP A 132 9.55 -5.29 10.33
N LEU A 133 8.54 -4.48 9.98
CA LEU A 133 7.22 -4.53 10.63
C LEU A 133 6.59 -5.92 10.49
N GLY A 134 6.60 -6.47 9.27
CA GLY A 134 6.05 -7.79 8.95
C GLY A 134 6.68 -8.90 9.79
N ALA A 135 8.00 -8.90 9.92
CA ALA A 135 8.73 -9.88 10.71
C ALA A 135 8.46 -9.76 12.22
N ARG A 136 8.19 -8.54 12.73
CA ARG A 136 8.01 -8.29 14.16
C ARG A 136 6.57 -8.40 14.64
N PHE A 137 5.61 -7.99 13.82
CA PHE A 137 4.19 -7.84 14.21
C PHE A 137 3.23 -8.72 13.41
N GLY A 138 3.72 -9.45 12.41
CA GLY A 138 2.89 -10.29 11.53
C GLY A 138 2.27 -9.53 10.36
N SER A 139 1.60 -10.27 9.48
CA SER A 139 1.12 -9.76 8.18
C SER A 139 -0.01 -8.75 8.34
N VAL A 140 -0.99 -9.06 9.20
CA VAL A 140 -2.22 -8.27 9.35
C VAL A 140 -1.90 -6.93 9.99
N ARG A 141 -1.16 -6.92 11.11
CA ARG A 141 -0.83 -5.69 11.85
C ARG A 141 0.06 -4.75 11.04
N SER A 142 1.03 -5.29 10.30
CA SER A 142 1.91 -4.49 9.45
C SER A 142 1.15 -3.82 8.32
N SER A 143 0.17 -4.52 7.75
CA SER A 143 -0.70 -3.97 6.70
C SER A 143 -1.60 -2.85 7.20
N LEU A 144 -1.92 -2.78 8.50
CA LEU A 144 -2.72 -1.69 9.05
C LEU A 144 -2.02 -0.34 8.98
N VAL A 145 -0.68 -0.32 9.02
CA VAL A 145 0.12 0.92 8.90
C VAL A 145 -0.15 1.62 7.56
N LEU A 146 -0.49 0.86 6.52
CA LEU A 146 -0.79 1.41 5.19
C LEU A 146 -2.07 2.26 5.19
N TYR A 147 -3.01 2.03 6.11
CA TYR A 147 -4.18 2.90 6.25
C TYR A 147 -3.84 4.29 6.76
N VAL A 148 -2.65 4.50 7.33
CA VAL A 148 -2.17 5.83 7.76
C VAL A 148 -1.69 6.65 6.55
N ALA A 149 -1.38 6.01 5.42
CA ALA A 149 -0.86 6.68 4.23
C ALA A 149 -1.73 7.86 3.72
N PRO A 150 -3.07 7.79 3.68
CA PRO A 150 -3.91 8.94 3.30
C PRO A 150 -3.77 10.14 4.24
N ILE A 151 -3.53 9.91 5.54
CA ILE A 151 -3.30 10.99 6.51
C ILE A 151 -1.97 11.69 6.23
N VAL A 152 -0.91 10.90 6.05
CA VAL A 152 0.43 11.42 5.75
C VAL A 152 0.42 12.15 4.41
N SER A 153 -0.27 11.60 3.41
CA SER A 153 -0.45 12.22 2.11
C SER A 153 -1.14 13.58 2.22
N ALA A 154 -2.26 13.67 2.94
CA ALA A 154 -2.96 14.95 3.15
C ALA A 154 -2.09 15.99 3.88
N LEU A 155 -1.31 15.57 4.88
CA LEU A 155 -0.38 16.45 5.59
C LEU A 155 0.76 16.94 4.68
N LEU A 156 1.35 16.06 3.88
CA LEU A 156 2.40 16.42 2.93
C LEU A 156 1.86 17.34 1.83
N SER A 157 0.64 17.12 1.33
CA SER A 157 -0.01 18.04 0.40
C SER A 157 -0.17 19.43 1.00
N TRP A 158 -0.56 19.52 2.28
CA TRP A 158 -0.65 20.82 2.94
C TRP A 158 0.71 21.52 3.09
N ILE A 159 1.75 20.80 3.51
CA ILE A 159 3.07 21.38 3.75
C ILE A 159 3.76 21.77 2.44
N ILE A 160 3.66 20.92 1.41
CA ILE A 160 4.42 21.08 0.16
C ILE A 160 3.63 21.89 -0.87
N LEU A 161 2.32 21.63 -1.04
CA LEU A 161 1.47 22.29 -2.03
C LEU A 161 0.68 23.47 -1.44
N GLY A 162 0.62 23.60 -0.11
CA GLY A 162 -0.14 24.67 0.55
C GLY A 162 -1.65 24.41 0.60
N GLU A 163 -2.11 23.19 0.26
CA GLU A 163 -3.53 22.84 0.23
C GLU A 163 -4.02 22.44 1.64
N PRO A 164 -4.83 23.27 2.33
CA PRO A 164 -5.22 22.97 3.70
C PRO A 164 -6.11 21.73 3.78
N PRO A 165 -5.92 20.87 4.80
CA PRO A 165 -6.75 19.70 4.98
C PRO A 165 -8.19 20.12 5.30
N LYS A 166 -9.11 19.68 4.44
CA LYS A 166 -10.55 19.75 4.65
C LYS A 166 -10.98 19.01 5.93
N PRO A 167 -12.12 19.39 6.56
CA PRO A 167 -12.66 18.70 7.74
C PRO A 167 -12.83 17.19 7.58
N ILE A 168 -13.06 16.73 6.34
CA ILE A 168 -13.18 15.32 6.04
C ILE A 168 -11.90 14.53 6.27
N HIS A 169 -10.74 15.16 6.10
CA HIS A 169 -9.45 14.54 6.43
C HIS A 169 -9.27 14.39 7.93
N LEU A 170 -9.86 15.27 8.75
CA LEU A 170 -9.86 15.13 10.21
C LEU A 170 -10.73 13.95 10.64
N VAL A 171 -11.96 13.87 10.15
CA VAL A 171 -12.87 12.76 10.48
C VAL A 171 -12.32 11.43 9.98
N GLY A 172 -11.88 11.38 8.72
CA GLY A 172 -11.27 10.18 8.14
C GLY A 172 -9.99 9.78 8.87
N GLY A 173 -9.16 10.76 9.26
CA GLY A 173 -7.95 10.54 10.05
C GLY A 173 -8.24 9.96 11.44
N LEU A 174 -9.26 10.47 12.14
CA LEU A 174 -9.69 9.93 13.43
C LEU A 174 -10.22 8.50 13.30
N LEU A 175 -10.99 8.19 12.25
CA LEU A 175 -11.47 6.84 11.97
C LEU A 175 -10.32 5.87 11.70
N ILE A 176 -9.33 6.29 10.91
CA ILE A 176 -8.12 5.50 10.64
C ILE A 176 -7.35 5.25 11.93
N LEU A 177 -7.00 6.30 12.67
CA LEU A 177 -6.19 6.17 13.89
C LEU A 177 -6.92 5.36 14.96
N GLY A 178 -8.21 5.62 15.16
CA GLY A 178 -9.05 4.87 16.09
C GLY A 178 -9.22 3.41 15.68
N GLY A 179 -9.42 3.14 14.39
CA GLY A 179 -9.54 1.79 13.86
C GLY A 179 -8.24 0.99 13.98
N VAL A 180 -7.10 1.60 13.62
CA VAL A 180 -5.77 0.99 13.79
C VAL A 180 -5.50 0.71 15.27
N TRP A 181 -5.77 1.67 16.15
CA TRP A 181 -5.59 1.51 17.60
C TRP A 181 -6.45 0.39 18.17
N ALA A 182 -7.74 0.33 17.83
CA ALA A 182 -8.64 -0.72 18.26
C ALA A 182 -8.19 -2.10 17.76
N SER A 183 -7.73 -2.18 16.51
CA SER A 183 -7.26 -3.42 15.88
C SER A 183 -5.94 -3.93 16.48
N LEU A 184 -5.10 -3.04 17.01
CA LEU A 184 -3.84 -3.38 17.68
C LEU A 184 -4.02 -3.75 19.16
N ARG A 185 -5.18 -3.47 19.75
CA ARG A 185 -5.49 -3.81 21.14
C ARG A 185 -5.74 -5.32 21.24
N LYS A 186 -5.07 -5.97 22.21
CA LYS A 186 -5.19 -7.41 22.48
C LYS A 186 -6.60 -7.79 22.90
#